data_AF-A0A916MX99-F1
#
_entry.id   AF-A0A916MX99-F1
#
_cell.length_a   1.000
_cell.length_b   1.000
_cell.length_c   1.000
_cell.angle_alpha   90.00
_cell.angle_beta   90.00
_cell.angle_gamma   90.00
#
_symmetry.space_group_name_H-M   'P 1'
#
loop_
_entity.id
_entity.type
_entity.pdbx_description
1 polymer ?
#
loop_
_entity_poly.entity_id
_entity_poly.type
_entity_poly.pdbx_seq_one_letter_code
_entity_poly.pdbx_strand_id
1 'polypeptide(L)'
;MESLQGFIENHGLLAVLVGCLLEGETVLVLAGFAAHMGYLSLPEVPVTAALAGLAGDQAPYTAGRRWGEALFARVPVLAARVRVARPPRRTGRVRRSRRPERSRSRRRSPSACADLAASA
;
A
#
# COMPACT_ATOMS: atom_id res chain seq x y z
N MET A 1 -40.92 31.56 -0.74
CA MET A 1 -40.60 30.88 0.52
C MET A 1 -39.60 29.75 0.24
N GLU A 2 -38.42 30.06 -0.32
CA GLU A 2 -37.38 29.06 -0.68
C GLU A 2 -36.13 29.17 0.20
N SER A 3 -36.01 30.21 1.04
CA SER A 3 -34.76 30.52 1.73
C SER A 3 -34.44 29.61 2.91
N LEU A 4 -35.45 29.15 3.67
CA LEU A 4 -35.22 28.32 4.86
C LEU A 4 -34.93 26.87 4.49
N GLN A 5 -35.63 26.34 3.49
CA GLN A 5 -35.44 24.97 3.00
C GLN A 5 -34.05 24.80 2.38
N GLY A 6 -33.62 25.74 1.53
CA GLY A 6 -32.27 25.73 1.00
C GLY A 6 -31.18 25.90 2.07
N PHE A 7 -31.46 26.61 3.17
CA PHE A 7 -30.52 26.73 4.28
C PHE A 7 -30.37 25.41 5.07
N ILE A 8 -31.48 24.70 5.29
CA ILE A 8 -31.52 23.40 5.98
C ILE A 8 -30.92 22.30 5.11
N GLU A 9 -31.19 22.27 3.81
CA GLU A 9 -30.50 21.35 2.88
C GLU A 9 -28.99 21.64 2.88
N ASN A 10 -28.58 22.90 2.73
CA ASN A 10 -27.17 23.22 2.61
C ASN A 10 -26.36 22.95 3.89
N HIS A 11 -26.93 23.13 5.09
CA HIS A 11 -26.24 22.83 6.35
C HIS A 11 -26.47 21.40 6.85
N GLY A 12 -27.65 20.83 6.60
CA GLY A 12 -28.00 19.45 6.95
C GLY A 12 -27.19 18.46 6.13
N LEU A 13 -27.07 18.67 4.82
CA LEU A 13 -26.20 17.85 3.96
C LEU A 13 -24.73 17.99 4.36
N LEU A 14 -24.30 19.17 4.78
CA LEU A 14 -22.92 19.39 5.26
C LEU A 14 -22.66 18.64 6.58
N ALA A 15 -23.65 18.58 7.48
CA ALA A 15 -23.58 17.76 8.68
C ALA A 15 -23.51 16.26 8.35
N VAL A 16 -24.28 15.79 7.37
CA VAL A 16 -24.19 14.40 6.86
C VAL A 16 -22.83 14.13 6.24
N LEU A 17 -22.31 15.07 5.43
CA LEU A 17 -21.01 14.96 4.77
C LEU A 17 -19.87 14.79 5.78
N VAL A 18 -19.79 15.71 6.75
CA VAL A 18 -18.74 15.69 7.78
C VAL A 18 -18.94 14.52 8.72
N GLY A 19 -20.19 14.23 9.11
CA GLY A 19 -20.51 13.13 10.00
C GLY A 19 -20.17 11.77 9.40
N CYS A 20 -20.51 11.51 8.14
CA CYS A 20 -20.14 10.27 7.44
C CYS A 20 -18.62 10.14 7.23
N LEU A 21 -17.86 11.25 7.23
CA LEU A 21 -16.41 11.21 7.18
C LEU A 21 -15.78 10.72 8.50
N LEU A 22 -16.47 10.93 9.62
CA LEU A 22 -16.04 10.50 10.96
C LEU A 22 -16.59 9.11 11.29
N GLU A 23 -17.91 8.94 11.20
CA GLU A 23 -18.64 7.69 11.43
C GLU A 23 -19.68 7.48 10.33
N GLY A 24 -19.34 6.61 9.37
CA GLY A 24 -20.13 6.38 8.16
C GLY A 24 -21.48 5.72 8.46
N GLU A 25 -21.50 4.61 9.19
CA GLU A 25 -22.71 3.81 9.41
C GLU A 25 -23.73 4.55 10.30
N THR A 26 -23.27 5.07 11.44
CA THR A 26 -24.14 5.73 12.43
C THR A 26 -24.80 6.97 11.84
N VAL A 27 -24.01 7.84 11.20
CA VAL A 27 -24.53 9.10 10.64
C VAL A 27 -25.43 8.82 9.45
N LEU A 28 -25.14 7.80 8.62
CA LEU A 28 -26.01 7.45 7.50
C LEU A 28 -27.39 6.99 7.97
N VAL A 29 -27.47 6.18 9.03
CA VAL A 29 -28.75 5.76 9.62
C VAL A 29 -29.53 6.96 10.17
N LEU A 30 -28.86 7.84 10.92
CA LEU A 30 -29.48 9.07 11.45
C LEU A 30 -29.94 10.02 10.34
N ALA A 31 -29.15 10.16 9.28
CA ALA A 31 -29.47 10.98 8.11
C ALA A 31 -30.67 10.41 7.34
N GLY A 32 -30.74 9.08 7.18
CA GLY A 32 -31.90 8.41 6.60
C GLY A 32 -33.16 8.60 7.42
N PHE A 33 -33.06 8.54 8.75
CA PHE A 33 -34.17 8.85 9.65
C PHE A 33 -34.61 10.32 9.53
N ALA A 34 -33.66 11.26 9.49
CA ALA A 34 -33.95 12.68 9.31
C ALA A 34 -34.59 12.99 7.95
N ALA A 35 -34.17 12.30 6.88
CA ALA A 35 -34.79 12.39 5.57
C ALA A 35 -36.21 11.82 5.55
N HIS A 36 -36.43 10.70 6.25
CA HIS A 36 -37.76 10.12 6.39
C HIS A 36 -38.73 11.05 7.14
N MET A 37 -38.23 11.80 8.12
CA MET A 37 -38.98 12.83 8.85
C MET A 37 -39.21 14.13 8.06
N GLY A 38 -38.70 14.23 6.83
CA GLY A 38 -38.87 15.39 5.97
C GLY A 38 -37.91 16.57 6.25
N TYR A 39 -36.88 16.37 7.08
CA TYR A 39 -35.87 17.40 7.34
C TYR A 39 -34.82 17.52 6.22
N LEU A 40 -34.63 16.45 5.46
CA LEU A 40 -33.65 16.32 4.39
C LEU A 40 -34.29 15.64 3.18
N SER A 41 -33.84 16.01 1.99
CA SER A 41 -34.29 15.38 0.76
C SER A 41 -33.76 13.93 0.65
N LEU A 42 -34.67 12.96 0.60
CA LEU A 42 -34.37 11.53 0.45
C LEU A 42 -33.36 11.18 -0.66
N PRO A 43 -33.39 11.79 -1.87
CA PRO A 43 -32.39 11.49 -2.89
C PRO A 43 -31.02 12.12 -2.61
N GLU A 44 -30.96 13.23 -1.86
CA GLU A 44 -29.72 13.98 -1.64
C GLU A 44 -28.84 13.36 -0.55
N VAL A 45 -29.46 12.75 0.47
CA VAL A 45 -28.74 12.06 1.56
C VAL A 45 -27.81 10.95 1.06
N PRO A 46 -28.26 9.94 0.28
CA PRO A 46 -27.38 8.88 -0.20
C PRO A 46 -26.31 9.39 -1.16
N VAL A 47 -26.62 10.40 -1.99
CA VAL A 47 -25.62 11.05 -2.87
C VAL A 47 -24.52 11.70 -2.04
N THR A 48 -24.90 12.48 -1.03
CA THR A 48 -23.96 13.18 -0.14
C THR A 48 -23.13 12.21 0.69
N ALA A 49 -23.75 11.16 1.23
CA ALA A 49 -23.04 10.12 1.97
C ALA A 49 -22.04 9.35 1.08
N ALA A 50 -22.41 9.04 -0.16
CA ALA A 50 -21.49 8.41 -1.11
C ALA A 50 -20.29 9.31 -1.43
N LEU A 51 -20.53 10.62 -1.61
CA LEU A 51 -19.45 11.58 -1.82
C LEU A 51 -18.54 11.71 -0.59
N ALA A 52 -19.11 11.69 0.62
CA ALA A 52 -18.34 11.67 1.86
C ALA A 52 -17.44 10.42 1.96
N GLY A 53 -17.98 9.24 1.68
CA GLY A 53 -17.20 7.99 1.70
C GLY A 53 -16.08 8.00 0.66
N LEU A 54 -16.38 8.42 -0.58
CA LEU A 54 -15.37 8.56 -1.63
C LEU A 54 -14.27 9.56 -1.22
N ALA A 55 -14.64 10.71 -0.66
CA ALA A 55 -13.67 11.68 -0.16
C ALA A 55 -12.84 11.10 1.01
N GLY A 56 -13.48 10.35 1.91
CA GLY A 56 -12.88 9.67 3.05
C GLY A 56 -11.85 8.62 2.65
N ASP A 57 -12.05 7.94 1.52
CA ASP A 57 -11.07 6.97 0.99
C ASP A 57 -9.93 7.66 0.21
N GLN A 58 -10.27 8.69 -0.56
CA GLN A 58 -9.31 9.35 -1.45
C GLN A 58 -8.36 10.30 -0.69
N ALA A 59 -8.84 10.98 0.35
CA ALA A 59 -8.02 11.90 1.15
C ALA A 59 -6.80 11.21 1.81
N PRO A 60 -6.94 10.12 2.57
CA PRO A 60 -5.80 9.42 3.17
C PRO A 60 -4.91 8.75 2.11
N TYR A 61 -5.47 8.25 1.00
CA TYR A 61 -4.67 7.69 -0.09
C TYR A 61 -3.77 8.75 -0.73
N THR A 62 -4.33 9.92 -1.06
CA THR A 62 -3.58 11.01 -1.68
C THR A 62 -2.57 11.63 -0.71
N ALA A 63 -2.93 11.74 0.57
CA ALA A 63 -2.03 12.17 1.64
C ALA A 63 -0.85 11.19 1.78
N GLY A 64 -1.12 9.89 1.84
CA GLY A 64 -0.10 8.84 1.89
C GLY A 64 0.78 8.80 0.64
N ARG A 65 0.25 9.10 -0.54
CA ARG A 65 1.03 9.15 -1.79
C ARG A 65 1.97 10.35 -1.86
N ARG A 66 1.52 11.53 -1.40
CA ARG A 66 2.32 12.78 -1.46
C ARG A 66 3.31 12.90 -0.30
N TRP A 67 2.93 12.48 0.89
CA TRP A 67 3.76 12.61 2.10
C TRP A 67 4.30 11.28 2.62
N GLY A 68 4.08 10.17 1.91
CA GLY A 68 4.50 8.84 2.34
C GLY A 68 5.98 8.77 2.68
N GLU A 69 6.87 9.31 1.85
CA GLU A 69 8.32 9.36 2.12
C GLU A 69 8.64 10.07 3.46
N ALA A 70 8.00 11.21 3.73
CA ALA A 70 8.16 11.96 4.98
C ALA A 70 7.52 11.25 6.18
N LEU A 71 6.40 10.55 5.98
CA LEU A 71 5.70 9.77 7.00
C LEU A 71 6.51 8.51 7.38
N PHE A 72 7.07 7.82 6.39
CA PHE A 72 7.94 6.65 6.58
C PHE A 72 9.26 7.02 7.25
N ALA A 73 9.78 8.23 7.02
CA ALA A 73 10.96 8.75 7.73
C ALA A 73 10.68 9.00 9.23
N ARG A 74 9.44 9.35 9.59
CA ARG A 74 9.04 9.63 10.98
C ARG A 74 8.54 8.39 11.74
N VAL A 75 7.96 7.41 11.04
CA VAL A 75 7.40 6.20 11.66
C VAL A 75 8.07 4.93 11.08
N PRO A 76 9.20 4.50 11.67
CA PRO A 76 10.02 3.40 11.11
C PRO A 76 9.29 2.05 11.05
N VAL A 77 8.28 1.84 11.90
CA VAL A 77 7.43 0.64 11.89
C VAL A 77 6.63 0.50 10.59
N LEU A 78 6.13 1.61 10.04
CA LEU A 78 5.42 1.60 8.75
C LEU A 78 6.39 1.38 7.58
N ALA A 79 7.59 1.97 7.65
CA ALA A 79 8.63 1.79 6.63
C ALA A 79 9.05 0.31 6.49
N ALA A 80 9.16 -0.42 7.60
CA ALA A 80 9.49 -1.85 7.61
C ALA A 80 8.41 -2.71 6.92
N ARG A 81 7.13 -2.42 7.15
CA ARG A 81 6.00 -3.14 6.53
C ARG A 81 5.91 -2.92 5.03
N VAL A 82 6.15 -1.68 4.56
CA VAL A 82 6.17 -1.37 3.12
C VAL A 82 7.37 -2.02 2.42
N ARG A 83 8.50 -2.19 3.11
CA ARG A 83 9.70 -2.85 2.55
C ARG A 83 9.47 -4.33 2.23
N VAL A 84 8.63 -5.01 3.01
CA VAL A 84 8.24 -6.42 2.80
C VAL A 84 7.22 -6.55 1.65
N ALA A 85 6.32 -5.58 1.51
CA ALA A 85 5.33 -5.56 0.43
C ALA A 85 5.92 -5.18 -0.94
N ARG A 86 7.11 -4.58 -0.97
CA ARG A 86 7.79 -4.23 -2.23
C ARG A 86 8.40 -5.50 -2.80
N PRO A 87 7.85 -6.09 -3.89
CA PRO A 87 8.46 -7.26 -4.47
C PRO A 87 9.89 -6.90 -4.87
N PRO A 88 10.86 -7.81 -4.67
CA PRO A 88 12.22 -7.58 -5.13
C PRO A 88 12.12 -7.22 -6.59
N ARG A 89 12.52 -5.99 -6.95
CA ARG A 89 12.66 -5.62 -8.35
C ARG A 89 13.54 -6.71 -8.94
N ARG A 90 12.98 -7.50 -9.87
CA ARG A 90 13.75 -8.38 -10.75
C ARG A 90 14.60 -7.47 -11.63
N THR A 91 15.62 -6.84 -11.05
CA THR A 91 16.80 -6.43 -11.77
C THR A 91 17.41 -7.74 -12.25
N GLY A 92 17.02 -8.13 -13.46
CA GLY A 92 17.63 -9.19 -14.22
C GLY A 92 19.06 -8.81 -14.57
N ARG A 93 19.95 -8.75 -13.58
CA ARG A 93 21.34 -9.12 -13.80
C ARG A 93 21.40 -10.62 -13.53
N VAL A 94 21.11 -11.37 -14.59
CA VAL A 94 21.68 -12.70 -14.75
C VAL A 94 23.18 -12.48 -14.64
N ARG A 95 23.73 -12.69 -13.44
CA ARG A 95 25.17 -12.82 -13.24
C ARG A 95 25.51 -14.09 -13.98
N ARG A 96 25.82 -13.96 -15.28
CA ARG A 96 26.41 -15.03 -16.09
C ARG A 96 27.62 -15.48 -15.29
N SER A 97 27.45 -16.59 -14.60
CA SER A 97 28.53 -17.38 -14.07
C SER A 97 29.39 -17.71 -15.28
N ARG A 98 30.52 -17.00 -15.41
CA ARG A 98 31.61 -17.48 -16.23
C ARG A 98 31.94 -18.86 -15.68
N ARG A 99 31.54 -19.90 -16.42
CA ARG A 99 31.95 -21.29 -16.20
C ARG A 99 33.48 -21.28 -16.06
N PRO A 100 34.06 -21.86 -15.01
CA PRO A 100 35.49 -22.14 -15.02
C PRO A 100 35.72 -23.21 -16.09
N GLU A 101 36.30 -22.78 -17.19
CA GLU A 101 36.71 -23.63 -18.29
C GLU A 101 37.82 -24.57 -17.79
N ARG A 102 37.54 -25.86 -17.92
CA ARG A 102 38.45 -26.97 -17.65
C ARG A 102 39.82 -26.76 -18.33
N SER A 103 40.88 -26.94 -17.56
CA SER A 103 42.11 -27.58 -18.03
C SER A 103 42.63 -28.47 -16.87
N ARG A 104 42.29 -29.76 -16.82
CA ARG A 104 43.03 -30.86 -17.47
C ARG A 104 44.47 -30.49 -17.81
N SER A 105 45.38 -30.71 -16.87
CA SER A 105 46.62 -31.48 -17.08
C SER A 105 47.59 -31.31 -15.91
N ARG A 106 47.55 -32.23 -14.94
CA ARG A 106 48.81 -32.68 -14.32
C ARG A 106 48.81 -34.19 -14.35
N ARG A 107 49.62 -34.68 -15.28
CA ARG A 107 50.00 -36.07 -15.48
C ARG A 107 50.43 -36.65 -14.13
N ARG A 108 49.91 -37.84 -13.84
CA ARG A 108 50.56 -38.76 -12.91
C ARG A 108 51.94 -39.08 -13.50
N SER A 109 53.00 -38.82 -12.74
CA SER A 109 54.34 -39.34 -13.01
C SER A 109 54.56 -40.54 -12.10
N PRO A 110 54.63 -41.78 -12.62
CA PRO A 110 55.04 -42.94 -11.86
C PRO A 110 56.57 -43.06 -11.96
N SER A 111 57.30 -42.27 -11.19
CA SER A 111 58.75 -42.46 -11.02
C SER A 111 59.17 -42.61 -9.56
N ALA A 112 58.21 -42.73 -8.64
CA ALA A 112 58.48 -42.97 -7.21
C ALA A 112 58.74 -44.47 -6.86
N CYS A 113 58.85 -45.36 -7.86
CA CYS A 113 59.14 -46.79 -7.65
C CYS A 113 60.58 -47.21 -8.01
N ALA A 114 61.43 -46.31 -8.53
CA ALA A 114 62.78 -46.69 -8.98
C ALA A 114 63.87 -46.49 -7.91
N ASP A 115 63.68 -45.60 -6.94
CA ASP A 115 64.80 -45.16 -6.09
C ASP A 115 64.87 -45.83 -4.70
N LEU A 116 63.91 -46.68 -4.32
CA LEU A 116 63.90 -47.33 -2.99
C LEU A 116 64.46 -48.77 -2.96
N ALA A 117 64.85 -49.34 -4.10
CA ALA A 117 65.39 -50.71 -4.17
C ALA A 117 66.93 -50.79 -4.24
N ALA A 118 67.62 -49.65 -4.16
CA ALA A 118 69.08 -49.57 -4.36
C ALA A 118 69.88 -49.08 -3.13
N SER A 119 69.32 -49.12 -1.91
CA SER A 119 70.07 -48.75 -0.71
C SER A 119 69.59 -49.51 0.53
N ALA A 120 70.41 -50.51 0.90
CA ALA A 120 70.56 -51.12 2.24
C ALA A 120 69.48 -52.10 2.73
#